data_AF-A0A316RV06-F1
#
_entry.id   AF-A0A316RV06-F1
#
_cell.length_a   1.000
_cell.length_b   1.000
_cell.length_c   1.000
_cell.angle_alpha   90.00
_cell.angle_beta   90.00
_cell.angle_gamma   90.00
#
_symmetry.space_group_name_H-M   'P 1'
#
loop_
_entity.id
_entity.type
_entity.pdbx_description
1 polymer ?
#
loop_
_entity_poly.entity_id
_entity_poly.type
_entity_poly.pdbx_seq_one_letter_code
_entity_poly.pdbx_strand_id
1 'polypeptide(L)'
;MCDRTSVTPDFLWPEEKLALEYDSSEFHARKGAPQAARDAARSNFLAIKGYRVQRVAAGNVSSLSGAALLARQIAFALGAPLREPTPLESQRRNKLYMEFMPKAAAGAE
;
A
#
# COMPACT_ATOMS: atom_id res chain seq x y z
N MET A 1 15.41 -11.47 -9.11
CA MET A 1 15.74 -11.33 -10.54
C MET A 1 14.43 -11.04 -11.25
N CYS A 2 14.17 -9.80 -11.68
CA CYS A 2 12.95 -9.49 -12.42
C CYS A 2 13.11 -10.04 -13.84
N ASP A 3 12.28 -11.01 -14.21
CA ASP A 3 12.08 -11.34 -15.61
C ASP A 3 11.59 -10.07 -16.31
N ARG A 4 12.23 -9.68 -17.42
CA ARG A 4 11.99 -8.41 -18.13
C ARG A 4 10.57 -8.32 -18.74
N THR A 5 9.73 -9.32 -18.49
CA THR A 5 8.41 -9.50 -19.10
C THR A 5 7.26 -9.57 -18.09
N SER A 6 7.51 -9.62 -16.79
CA SER A 6 6.46 -9.69 -15.77
C SER A 6 6.70 -8.75 -14.58
N VAL A 7 5.62 -8.09 -14.16
CA VAL A 7 5.55 -7.21 -13.00
C VAL A 7 4.55 -7.80 -12.02
N THR A 8 4.93 -7.93 -10.75
CA THR A 8 4.08 -8.48 -9.68
C THR A 8 3.79 -7.41 -8.62
N PRO A 9 2.65 -6.71 -8.69
CA PRO A 9 2.14 -5.82 -7.64
C PRO A 9 2.06 -6.51 -6.28
N ASP A 10 2.09 -5.72 -5.20
CA ASP A 10 1.90 -6.28 -3.85
C ASP A 10 0.48 -6.81 -3.67
N PHE A 11 -0.50 -6.10 -4.23
CA PHE A 11 -1.86 -6.59 -4.39
C PHE A 11 -2.36 -6.33 -5.82
N LEU A 12 -3.14 -7.28 -6.34
CA LEU A 12 -3.68 -7.24 -7.69
C LEU A 12 -5.12 -7.72 -7.69
N TRP A 13 -6.00 -6.92 -8.30
CA TRP A 13 -7.37 -7.26 -8.67
C TRP A 13 -7.50 -7.23 -10.19
N PRO A 14 -7.30 -8.38 -10.86
CA PRO A 14 -7.23 -8.48 -12.33
C PRO A 14 -8.50 -8.03 -13.05
N GLU A 15 -9.67 -8.34 -12.47
CA GLU A 15 -11.00 -8.08 -13.03
C GLU A 15 -11.30 -6.58 -13.03
N GLU A 16 -11.03 -5.89 -11.92
CA GLU A 16 -11.27 -4.45 -11.73
C GLU A 16 -10.11 -3.57 -12.24
N LYS A 17 -9.08 -4.21 -12.81
CA LYS A 17 -7.85 -3.56 -13.29
C LYS A 17 -7.25 -2.64 -12.24
N LEU A 18 -7.13 -3.12 -11.00
CA LEU A 18 -6.54 -2.37 -9.90
C LEU A 18 -5.28 -3.10 -9.39
N ALA A 19 -4.20 -2.34 -9.25
CA ALA A 19 -2.97 -2.80 -8.62
C ALA A 19 -2.62 -1.86 -7.46
N LEU A 20 -2.14 -2.42 -6.35
CA LEU A 20 -1.63 -1.65 -5.22
C LEU A 20 -0.15 -1.95 -5.02
N GLU A 21 0.64 -0.90 -4.83
CA GLU A 21 2.07 -0.99 -4.56
C GLU A 21 2.41 -0.22 -3.29
N TYR A 22 3.09 -0.89 -2.38
CA TYR A 22 3.62 -0.26 -1.18
C TYR A 22 4.95 0.42 -1.51
N ASP A 23 4.97 1.73 -1.36
CA ASP A 23 6.15 2.54 -1.56
C ASP A 23 7.00 2.55 -0.29
N SER A 24 8.05 1.73 -0.30
CA SER A 24 9.03 1.66 0.78
C SER A 24 10.07 2.78 0.75
N SER A 25 9.93 3.78 -0.14
CA SER A 25 10.90 4.87 -0.29
C SER A 25 11.13 5.70 0.96
N GLU A 26 10.18 5.79 1.90
CA GLU A 26 10.39 6.40 3.23
C GLU A 26 11.47 5.65 4.06
N PHE A 27 11.72 4.37 3.78
CA PHE A 27 12.81 3.57 4.37
C PHE A 27 14.06 3.48 3.46
N HIS A 28 14.05 4.16 2.32
CA HIS A 28 15.09 4.06 1.28
C HIS A 28 15.61 5.42 0.79
N ALA A 29 15.71 6.42 1.67
CA ALA A 29 16.40 7.70 1.40
C ALA A 29 17.89 7.57 0.94
N ARG A 30 18.42 6.34 0.78
CA ARG A 30 19.79 6.03 0.32
C ARG A 30 19.91 5.41 -1.08
N LYS A 31 18.83 5.19 -1.85
CA LYS A 31 18.91 4.50 -3.16
C LYS A 31 18.46 5.40 -4.32
N GLY A 32 19.43 5.85 -5.13
CA GLY A 32 19.28 6.91 -6.15
C GLY A 32 18.54 6.54 -7.46
N ALA A 33 18.84 7.29 -8.54
CA ALA A 33 18.16 7.31 -9.84
C ALA A 33 17.80 5.95 -10.50
N PRO A 34 18.60 4.87 -10.39
CA PRO A 34 18.27 3.58 -11.01
C PRO A 34 17.00 2.91 -10.49
N GLN A 35 16.56 3.23 -9.27
CA GLN A 35 15.35 2.64 -8.68
C GLN A 35 14.09 3.40 -9.13
N ALA A 36 14.15 4.74 -9.14
CA ALA A 36 13.08 5.58 -9.69
C ALA A 36 12.73 5.22 -11.15
N ALA A 37 13.75 4.94 -11.97
CA ALA A 37 13.54 4.50 -13.36
C ALA A 37 12.84 3.11 -13.44
N ARG A 38 13.13 2.20 -12.50
CA ARG A 38 12.46 0.89 -12.44
C ARG A 38 11.02 1.02 -11.98
N ASP A 39 10.75 1.84 -10.97
CA ASP A 39 9.39 2.07 -10.46
C ASP A 39 8.52 2.78 -11.50
N ALA A 40 9.11 3.71 -12.28
CA ALA A 40 8.46 4.32 -13.43
C ALA A 40 8.15 3.30 -14.54
N ALA A 41 9.13 2.47 -14.92
CA ALA A 41 8.94 1.42 -15.94
C ALA A 41 7.85 0.41 -15.52
N ARG A 42 7.83 0.05 -14.24
CA ARG A 42 6.86 -0.87 -13.65
C ARG A 42 5.42 -0.32 -13.69
N SER A 43 5.24 0.92 -13.27
CA SER A 43 3.94 1.59 -13.36
C SER A 43 3.48 1.84 -14.80
N ASN A 44 4.40 2.18 -15.70
CA ASN A 44 4.08 2.33 -17.12
C ASN A 44 3.61 1.00 -17.73
N PHE A 45 4.25 -0.12 -17.38
CA PHE A 45 3.82 -1.43 -17.83
C PHE A 45 2.39 -1.76 -17.39
N LEU A 46 2.07 -1.55 -16.11
CA LEU A 46 0.73 -1.76 -15.57
C LEU A 46 -0.30 -0.83 -16.21
N ALA A 47 0.04 0.45 -16.39
CA ALA A 47 -0.83 1.44 -17.04
C ALA A 47 -1.14 1.05 -18.50
N ILE A 48 -0.14 0.62 -19.28
CA ILE A 48 -0.33 0.13 -20.66
C ILE A 48 -1.23 -1.11 -20.69
N LYS A 49 -1.17 -1.97 -19.66
CA LYS A 49 -2.05 -3.13 -19.50
C LYS A 49 -3.46 -2.75 -19.01
N GLY A 50 -3.76 -1.47 -18.85
CA GLY A 50 -5.05 -0.94 -18.43
C GLY A 50 -5.27 -0.93 -16.93
N TYR A 51 -4.24 -1.21 -16.12
CA TYR A 51 -4.35 -1.17 -14.66
C TYR A 51 -4.24 0.24 -14.12
N ARG A 52 -5.13 0.56 -13.18
CA ARG A 52 -4.99 1.68 -12.25
C ARG A 52 -4.02 1.24 -11.15
N VAL A 53 -2.92 1.97 -10.97
CA VAL A 53 -1.92 1.67 -9.94
C VAL A 53 -2.07 2.65 -8.79
N GLN A 54 -2.40 2.16 -7.60
CA GLN A 54 -2.44 2.92 -6.37
C GLN A 54 -1.17 2.69 -5.57
N ARG A 55 -0.38 3.75 -5.37
CA ARG A 55 0.82 3.70 -4.52
C ARG A 55 0.49 4.11 -3.10
N VAL A 56 1.06 3.40 -2.14
CA VAL A 56 0.83 3.58 -0.71
C VAL A 56 2.16 3.78 -0.01
N ALA A 57 2.45 4.99 0.48
CA ALA A 57 3.62 5.25 1.29
C ALA A 57 3.40 4.79 2.75
N ALA A 58 4.48 4.60 3.51
CA ALA A 58 4.38 4.15 4.90
C ALA A 58 3.55 5.14 5.74
N GLY A 59 3.70 6.45 5.52
CA GLY A 59 2.89 7.49 6.14
C GLY A 59 1.38 7.36 5.90
N ASN A 60 0.93 6.73 4.82
CA ASN A 60 -0.50 6.50 4.57
C ASN A 60 -1.10 5.41 5.47
N VAL A 61 -0.27 4.47 5.96
CA VAL A 61 -0.69 3.30 6.75
C VAL A 61 -0.06 3.26 8.14
N SER A 62 0.62 4.34 8.54
CA SER A 62 1.27 4.51 9.84
C SER A 62 0.29 4.68 11.00
N SER A 63 -1.01 4.73 10.73
CA SER A 63 -2.08 4.85 11.73
C SER A 63 -3.26 3.95 11.37
N LEU A 64 -4.05 3.57 12.38
CA LEU A 64 -5.30 2.81 12.19
C LEU A 64 -6.29 3.54 11.28
N SER A 65 -6.42 4.85 11.43
CA SER A 65 -7.28 5.68 10.59
C SER A 65 -6.77 5.76 9.15
N GLY A 66 -5.46 5.86 8.95
CA GLY A 66 -4.81 5.80 7.63
C GLY A 66 -5.05 4.47 6.93
N ALA A 67 -4.82 3.36 7.62
CA ALA A 67 -5.12 2.02 7.11
C ALA A 67 -6.61 1.83 6.78
N ALA A 68 -7.52 2.34 7.62
CA ALA A 68 -8.95 2.31 7.35
C ALA A 68 -9.36 3.17 6.15
N LEU A 69 -8.72 4.33 5.95
CA LEU A 69 -8.93 5.17 4.77
C LEU A 69 -8.47 4.46 3.50
N LEU A 70 -7.29 3.83 3.53
CA LEU A 70 -6.80 3.05 2.40
C LEU A 70 -7.78 1.92 2.03
N ALA A 71 -8.27 1.17 3.01
CA ALA A 71 -9.26 0.11 2.78
C ALA A 71 -10.54 0.65 2.10
N ARG A 72 -11.01 1.84 2.50
CA ARG A 72 -12.16 2.50 1.85
C ARG A 72 -11.86 2.94 0.41
N GLN A 73 -10.66 3.48 0.16
CA GLN A 73 -10.25 3.86 -1.20
C GLN A 73 -10.18 2.64 -2.12
N ILE A 74 -9.63 1.52 -1.64
CA ILE A 74 -9.62 0.25 -2.37
C ILE A 74 -11.04 -0.22 -2.64
N ALA A 75 -11.91 -0.26 -1.63
CA ALA A 75 -13.29 -0.67 -1.78
C ALA A 75 -14.05 0.18 -2.82
N PHE A 76 -13.88 1.51 -2.77
CA PHE A 76 -14.41 2.42 -3.77
C PHE A 76 -13.87 2.13 -5.18
N ALA A 77 -12.55 1.91 -5.30
CA ALA A 77 -11.92 1.62 -6.60
C ALA A 77 -12.38 0.28 -7.19
N LEU A 78 -12.71 -0.70 -6.35
CA LEU A 78 -13.27 -2.00 -6.72
C LEU A 78 -14.79 -1.96 -6.96
N GLY A 79 -15.47 -0.85 -6.62
CA GLY A 79 -16.94 -0.80 -6.65
C GLY A 79 -17.59 -1.76 -5.65
N ALA A 80 -16.87 -2.14 -4.59
CA ALA A 80 -17.30 -3.12 -3.60
C ALA A 80 -17.65 -2.43 -2.27
N PRO A 81 -18.67 -2.93 -1.54
CA PRO A 81 -18.95 -2.42 -0.20
C PRO A 81 -17.83 -2.83 0.77
N LEU A 82 -17.38 -1.89 1.60
CA LEU A 82 -16.52 -2.22 2.73
C LEU A 82 -17.40 -2.44 3.96
N ARG A 83 -17.35 -3.65 4.53
CA ARG A 83 -18.08 -3.95 5.77
C ARG A 83 -17.43 -3.23 6.95
N GLU A 84 -18.25 -2.60 7.78
CA GLU A 84 -17.81 -2.09 9.07
C GLU A 84 -17.32 -3.24 10.00
N PRO A 85 -16.14 -3.09 10.63
CA PRO A 85 -15.64 -4.09 11.56
C PRO A 85 -16.55 -4.20 12.78
N THR A 86 -16.76 -5.44 13.25
CA THR A 86 -17.41 -5.69 14.54
C THR A 86 -16.57 -5.15 15.70
N PRO A 87 -17.14 -4.95 16.90
CA PRO A 87 -16.36 -4.50 18.06
C PRO A 87 -15.13 -5.39 18.36
N LEU A 88 -15.28 -6.71 18.23
CA LEU A 88 -14.19 -7.66 18.45
C LEU A 88 -13.08 -7.54 17.39
N GLU A 89 -13.46 -7.35 16.13
CA GLU A 89 -12.49 -7.16 15.05
C GLU A 89 -11.74 -5.83 15.18
N SER A 90 -12.44 -4.76 15.57
CA SER A 90 -11.83 -3.47 15.89
C SER A 90 -10.82 -3.62 17.04
N GLN A 91 -11.16 -4.35 18.10
CA GLN A 91 -10.24 -4.62 19.20
C GLN A 91 -9.01 -5.42 18.75
N ARG A 92 -9.19 -6.44 17.91
CA ARG A 92 -8.08 -7.24 17.36
C ARG A 92 -7.17 -6.41 16.44
N ARG A 93 -7.75 -5.55 15.59
CA ARG A 93 -6.99 -4.61 14.74
C ARG A 93 -6.17 -3.65 15.60
N ASN A 94 -6.74 -3.10 16.66
CA ASN A 94 -6.02 -2.24 17.60
C ASN A 94 -4.88 -3.00 18.28
N LYS A 95 -5.11 -4.23 18.74
CA LYS A 95 -4.07 -5.05 19.35
C LYS A 95 -2.91 -5.32 18.38
N LEU A 96 -3.20 -5.74 17.14
CA LEU A 96 -2.20 -5.96 16.11
C LEU A 96 -1.41 -4.68 15.79
N TYR A 97 -2.11 -3.55 15.65
CA TYR A 97 -1.45 -2.27 15.42
C TYR A 97 -0.47 -1.92 16.55
N MET A 98 -0.86 -2.11 17.81
CA MET A 98 0.00 -1.85 18.96
C MET A 98 1.18 -2.83 19.08
N GLU A 99 1.06 -4.04 18.52
CA GLU A 99 2.12 -5.05 18.52
C GLU A 99 3.15 -4.83 17.40
N PHE A 100 2.70 -4.40 16.22
CA PHE A 100 3.55 -4.30 15.02
C PHE A 100 4.01 -2.89 14.67
N MET A 101 3.33 -1.85 15.15
CA MET A 101 3.79 -0.47 14.95
C MET A 101 4.71 -0.08 16.11
N PRO A 102 5.94 0.39 15.85
CA PRO A 102 6.81 0.86 16.92
C PRO A 102 6.08 1.96 17.69
N LYS A 103 6.13 1.91 19.02
CA LYS A 103 5.83 3.09 19.83
C LYS A 103 6.66 4.21 19.21
N ALA A 104 6.01 5.24 18.67
CA ALA A 104 6.69 6.46 18.27
C ALA A 104 7.69 6.77 19.39
N ALA A 105 8.98 6.79 19.07
CA ALA A 105 10.01 7.02 20.05
C ALA A 105 9.59 8.28 20.81
N ALA A 106 9.25 8.12 22.09
CA ALA A 106 9.05 9.23 22.98
C ALA A 106 10.42 9.91 23.08
N GLY A 107 10.61 11.01 22.33
CA GLY A 107 11.92 11.63 22.21
C GLY A 107 11.94 12.72 21.15
N ALA A 108 11.34 13.86 21.47
CA ALA A 108 11.76 15.17 20.99
C ALA A 108 11.38 16.22 22.04
N GLU A 109 12.08 16.17 23.17
CA GLU A 109 12.45 17.37 23.94
C GLU A 109 13.97 17.52 23.82
#